data_AF-A0A9N8E9E1-F1
#
_entry.id   AF-A0A9N8E9E1-F1
#
_cell.length_a   1.000
_cell.length_b   1.000
_cell.length_c   1.000
_cell.angle_alpha   90.00
_cell.angle_beta   90.00
_cell.angle_gamma   90.00
#
_symmetry.space_group_name_H-M   'P 1'
#
loop_
_entity.id
_entity.type
_entity.pdbx_description
1 polymer ?
#
loop_
_entity_poly.entity_id
_entity_poly.type
_entity_poly.pdbx_seq_one_letter_code
_entity_poly.pdbx_strand_id
1 'polypeptide(L)'
;MGGNNPTQEFTQMACHKYGWSARFAKESVEDGRDDKTLWVAHVIVGLHDERRFVSDDHESPDDTPVGTKKGIASASRAALEGLAQELAVRGSMPRMELTQVFPLYPPAAAGQNQRHHQKPRFFIKGSSQRNWDEFIWKKQPQPKIVGVDCEGNQSYPPVLVQVATDDCVILEITSMNGNQLSHNMQRLLADNSIRKVFCDNFSHHDKKSLGLLHAHNDNTNNNKDYSTGPIVDLEVLASHPLGPVKVPRGLSRIITLVMPELGVVVGKPPNKTGKRMKDVGRFTMIEQGKAPPITSLRDLSHKEKFYAAMDAWATLQAYKRLVGSEE
;
A
#
# COMPACT_ATOMS: atom_id res chain seq x y z
N MET A 1 -16.74 25.18 22.28
CA MET A 1 -16.26 24.39 21.13
C MET A 1 -16.34 22.93 21.54
N GLY A 2 -17.25 22.15 20.95
CA GLY A 2 -17.40 20.74 21.30
C GLY A 2 -16.16 19.97 20.88
N GLY A 3 -15.24 19.72 21.82
CA GLY A 3 -14.03 18.95 21.55
C GLY A 3 -14.41 17.53 21.12
N ASN A 4 -13.82 17.06 20.03
CA ASN A 4 -13.97 15.66 19.63
C ASN A 4 -13.59 14.75 20.80
N ASN A 5 -14.28 13.62 20.96
CA ASN A 5 -13.88 12.58 21.90
C ASN A 5 -12.40 12.21 21.64
N PRO A 6 -11.52 12.13 22.67
CA PRO A 6 -10.10 11.78 22.51
C PRO A 6 -9.84 10.56 21.62
N THR A 7 -10.71 9.55 21.68
CA THR A 7 -10.61 8.36 20.81
C THR A 7 -10.84 8.70 19.34
N GLN A 8 -11.81 9.57 19.06
CA GLN A 8 -12.08 10.02 17.70
C GLN A 8 -10.93 10.87 17.17
N GLU A 9 -10.41 11.80 17.97
CA GLU A 9 -9.25 12.61 17.63
C GLU A 9 -8.05 11.72 17.32
N PHE A 10 -7.68 10.82 18.24
CA PHE A 10 -6.57 9.90 18.04
C PHE A 10 -6.75 9.02 16.79
N THR A 11 -7.91 8.38 16.65
CA THR A 11 -8.15 7.47 15.52
C THR A 11 -8.18 8.20 14.17
N GLN A 12 -8.81 9.38 14.09
CA GLN A 12 -9.00 10.09 12.81
C GLN A 12 -7.81 10.98 12.46
N MET A 13 -7.28 11.73 13.43
CA MET A 13 -6.26 12.76 13.19
C MET A 13 -4.83 12.22 13.25
N ALA A 14 -4.60 11.12 13.97
CA ALA A 14 -3.30 10.44 14.00
C ALA A 14 -3.34 9.15 13.19
N CYS A 15 -4.07 8.12 13.64
CA CYS A 15 -3.99 6.79 13.06
C CYS A 15 -4.40 6.75 11.59
N HIS A 16 -5.59 7.25 11.25
CA HIS A 16 -6.05 7.26 9.87
C HIS A 16 -5.22 8.20 8.97
N LYS A 17 -4.74 9.32 9.51
CA LYS A 17 -3.94 10.28 8.76
C LYS A 17 -2.60 9.70 8.32
N TYR A 18 -1.90 9.01 9.22
CA TYR A 18 -0.55 8.49 8.97
C TYR A 18 -0.51 6.98 8.70
N GLY A 19 -1.65 6.29 8.75
CA GLY A 19 -1.74 4.84 8.53
C GLY A 19 -1.34 4.00 9.74
N TRP A 20 -1.16 4.60 10.92
CA TRP A 20 -0.85 3.89 12.15
C TRP A 20 -2.01 2.99 12.56
N SER A 21 -1.70 1.91 13.28
CA SER A 21 -2.70 1.10 13.96
C SER A 21 -2.63 1.33 15.46
N ALA A 22 -3.75 1.06 16.14
CA ALA A 22 -3.80 1.09 17.58
C ALA A 22 -4.68 -0.04 18.12
N ARG A 23 -4.25 -0.65 19.22
CA ARG A 23 -4.99 -1.63 20.00
C ARG A 23 -5.12 -1.13 21.44
N PHE A 24 -6.31 -1.26 21.99
CA PHE A 24 -6.58 -0.91 23.38
C PHE A 24 -6.78 -2.19 24.19
N ALA A 25 -6.14 -2.28 25.35
CA ALA A 25 -6.27 -3.42 26.24
C ALA A 25 -6.23 -2.96 27.69
N LYS A 26 -6.80 -3.76 28.59
CA LYS A 26 -6.55 -3.66 30.02
C LYS A 26 -5.30 -4.48 30.34
N GLU A 27 -4.37 -3.91 31.10
CA GLU A 27 -3.15 -4.59 31.53
C GLU A 27 -2.88 -4.31 33.00
N SER A 28 -2.40 -5.34 33.71
CA SER A 28 -1.83 -5.16 35.04
C SER A 28 -0.54 -4.37 34.92
N VAL A 29 -0.43 -3.29 35.69
CA VAL A 29 0.78 -2.46 35.75
C VAL A 29 1.38 -2.63 37.14
N GLU A 30 2.56 -3.26 37.20
CA GLU A 30 3.33 -3.36 38.44
C GLU A 30 3.88 -1.98 38.81
N ASP A 31 3.19 -1.29 39.72
CA ASP A 31 3.66 -0.01 40.27
C ASP A 31 3.95 -0.11 41.77
N GLY A 32 4.59 -1.23 42.16
CA GLY A 32 5.23 -1.43 43.46
C GLY A 32 4.35 -1.37 44.71
N ARG A 33 3.03 -1.11 44.61
CA ARG A 33 2.14 -0.99 45.78
C ARG A 33 0.74 -1.57 45.68
N ASP A 34 0.23 -1.95 44.51
CA ASP A 34 -1.00 -2.75 44.34
C ASP A 34 -1.11 -3.14 42.85
N ASP A 35 -1.60 -4.35 42.54
CA ASP A 35 -1.91 -4.76 41.17
C ASP A 35 -3.08 -3.93 40.64
N LYS A 36 -2.78 -2.85 39.92
CA LYS A 36 -3.80 -2.02 39.25
C LYS A 36 -3.92 -2.43 37.79
N THR A 37 -5.14 -2.72 37.36
CA THR A 37 -5.48 -2.93 35.95
C THR A 37 -5.75 -1.57 35.30
N LEU A 38 -4.94 -1.19 34.32
CA LEU A 38 -5.06 0.09 33.61
C LEU A 38 -5.33 -0.12 32.13
N TRP A 39 -5.97 0.86 31.50
CA TRP A 39 -6.14 0.88 30.06
C TRP A 39 -4.84 1.31 29.38
N VAL A 40 -4.47 0.58 28.34
CA VAL A 40 -3.24 0.78 27.60
C VAL A 40 -3.56 0.89 26.12
N ALA A 41 -2.95 1.89 25.48
CA ALA A 41 -2.92 2.02 24.02
C ALA A 41 -1.58 1.52 23.50
N HIS A 42 -1.61 0.47 22.69
CA HIS A 42 -0.49 0.01 21.88
C HIS A 42 -0.63 0.60 20.49
N VAL A 43 0.38 1.33 20.03
CA VAL A 43 0.33 2.09 18.79
C VAL A 43 1.50 1.69 17.91
N ILE A 44 1.21 1.17 16.72
CA ILE A 44 2.24 0.84 15.73
C ILE A 44 2.36 2.01 14.76
N VAL A 45 3.49 2.71 14.83
CA VAL A 45 3.74 3.94 14.06
C VAL A 45 4.65 3.72 12.85
N GLY A 46 5.20 2.52 12.70
CA GLY A 46 6.04 2.10 11.59
C GLY A 46 6.38 0.60 11.67
N LEU A 47 7.04 0.09 10.64
CA LEU A 47 7.54 -1.29 10.64
C LEU A 47 8.57 -1.46 11.78
N HIS A 48 8.28 -2.36 12.72
CA HIS A 48 9.06 -2.59 13.95
C HIS A 48 9.07 -1.44 14.97
N ASP A 49 8.11 -0.50 14.92
CA ASP A 49 7.96 0.58 15.91
C ASP A 49 6.56 0.51 16.55
N GLU A 50 6.47 -0.21 17.67
CA GLU A 50 5.29 -0.29 18.54
C GLU A 50 5.57 0.45 19.85
N ARG A 51 4.62 1.30 20.24
CA ARG A 51 4.73 2.15 21.43
C ARG A 51 3.55 1.92 22.37
N ARG A 52 3.81 1.95 23.67
CA ARG A 52 2.84 1.64 24.72
C ARG A 52 2.56 2.89 25.57
N PHE A 53 1.29 3.24 25.72
CA PHE A 53 0.84 4.40 26.51
C PHE A 53 -0.20 3.97 27.54
N VAL A 54 0.06 4.25 28.81
CA VAL A 54 -0.78 3.83 29.94
C VAL A 54 -1.70 4.98 30.36
N SER A 55 -2.99 4.68 30.56
CA SER A 55 -3.98 5.62 31.05
C SER A 55 -3.77 6.00 32.51
N ASP A 56 -4.19 7.20 32.88
CA ASP A 56 -4.31 7.67 34.27
C ASP A 56 -5.65 7.28 34.93
N ASP A 57 -6.60 6.69 34.21
CA ASP A 57 -7.92 6.34 34.71
C ASP A 57 -7.88 5.04 35.55
N HIS A 58 -7.88 5.20 36.88
CA HIS A 58 -7.94 4.12 37.86
C HIS A 58 -9.37 3.68 38.22
N GLU A 59 -10.40 4.37 37.71
CA GLU A 59 -11.78 4.31 38.26
C GLU A 59 -12.83 3.79 37.26
N SER A 60 -12.45 3.26 36.10
CA SER A 60 -13.42 2.71 35.16
C SER A 60 -13.99 1.39 35.71
N PRO A 61 -15.29 1.31 36.09
CA PRO A 61 -15.86 0.08 36.62
C PRO A 61 -15.70 -1.05 35.60
N ASP A 62 -15.19 -2.18 36.08
CA ASP A 62 -14.83 -3.31 35.24
C ASP A 62 -16.07 -3.83 34.48
N ASP A 63 -15.95 -3.77 33.15
CA ASP A 63 -16.80 -4.46 32.19
C ASP A 63 -18.19 -3.87 31.92
N THR A 64 -18.39 -2.58 32.20
CA THR A 64 -19.53 -1.84 31.63
C THR A 64 -19.17 -1.22 30.27
N PRO A 65 -20.12 -1.13 29.31
CA PRO A 65 -19.88 -0.42 28.04
C PRO A 65 -19.46 1.05 28.23
N VAL A 66 -19.88 1.69 29.33
CA VAL A 66 -19.51 3.06 29.69
C VAL A 66 -18.07 3.12 30.21
N GLY A 67 -17.69 2.22 31.13
CA GLY A 67 -16.33 2.09 31.63
C GLY A 67 -15.32 1.78 30.53
N THR A 68 -15.65 0.85 29.62
CA THR A 68 -14.80 0.55 28.45
C THR A 68 -14.58 1.77 27.56
N LYS A 69 -15.63 2.55 27.28
CA LYS A 69 -15.50 3.80 26.49
C LYS A 69 -14.64 4.84 27.20
N LYS A 70 -14.82 5.01 28.51
CA LYS A 70 -14.04 5.96 29.33
C LYS A 70 -12.55 5.57 29.35
N GLY A 71 -12.26 4.30 29.60
CA GLY A 71 -10.90 3.75 29.60
C GLY A 71 -10.19 3.90 28.25
N ILE A 72 -10.84 3.53 27.15
CA ILE A 72 -10.29 3.74 25.79
C ILE A 72 -10.04 5.22 25.52
N ALA A 73 -10.92 6.13 25.97
CA ALA A 73 -10.73 7.57 25.81
C ALA A 73 -9.55 8.10 26.63
N SER A 74 -9.34 7.62 27.86
CA SER A 74 -8.16 7.99 28.65
C SER A 74 -6.87 7.45 28.01
N ALA A 75 -6.81 6.17 27.62
CA ALA A 75 -5.65 5.62 26.91
C ALA A 75 -5.37 6.33 25.57
N SER A 76 -6.42 6.76 24.85
CA SER A 76 -6.26 7.57 23.62
C SER A 76 -5.64 8.93 23.91
N ARG A 77 -5.99 9.57 25.04
CA ARG A 77 -5.39 10.84 25.47
C ARG A 77 -3.90 10.64 25.82
N ALA A 78 -3.57 9.61 26.60
CA ALA A 78 -2.19 9.28 26.93
C ALA A 78 -1.34 9.04 25.67
N ALA A 79 -1.91 8.37 24.66
CA ALA A 79 -1.25 8.18 23.36
C ALA A 79 -1.06 9.50 22.59
N LEU A 80 -2.07 10.38 22.55
CA LEU A 80 -1.94 11.69 21.90
C LEU A 80 -0.85 12.55 22.54
N GLU A 81 -0.78 12.57 23.87
CA GLU A 81 0.23 13.31 24.63
C GLU A 81 1.62 12.71 24.40
N GLY A 82 1.77 11.39 24.53
CA GLY A 82 3.04 10.70 24.32
C GLY A 82 3.54 10.73 22.87
N LEU A 83 2.66 10.89 21.90
CA LEU A 83 3.00 11.01 20.47
C LEU A 83 3.08 12.46 19.98
N ALA A 84 2.92 13.47 20.83
CA ALA A 84 2.84 14.87 20.41
C ALA A 84 4.06 15.30 19.57
N GLN A 85 5.27 14.90 19.97
CA GLN A 85 6.50 15.18 19.21
C GLN A 85 6.51 14.46 17.86
N GLU A 86 6.15 13.18 17.80
CA GLU A 86 6.07 12.42 16.55
C GLU A 86 5.04 13.04 15.60
N LEU A 87 3.88 13.44 16.12
CA LEU A 87 2.83 14.11 15.34
C LEU A 87 3.31 15.44 14.75
N ALA A 88 4.11 16.21 15.50
CA ALA A 88 4.73 17.43 15.03
C ALA A 88 5.76 17.16 13.94
N VAL A 89 6.62 16.15 14.12
CA VAL A 89 7.63 15.72 13.13
C VAL A 89 6.95 15.23 11.84
N ARG A 90 5.97 14.34 11.93
CA ARG A 90 5.20 13.86 10.76
C ARG A 90 4.39 14.98 10.11
N GLY A 91 3.95 15.95 10.89
CA GLY A 91 3.24 17.14 10.42
C GLY A 91 4.13 18.11 9.63
N SER A 92 5.43 18.14 9.93
CA SER A 92 6.41 19.00 9.24
C SER A 92 7.07 18.32 8.04
N MET A 93 7.03 16.98 7.95
CA MET A 93 7.53 16.24 6.79
C MET A 93 6.86 16.70 5.49
N PRO A 94 7.62 16.82 4.39
CA PRO A 94 7.05 17.16 3.10
C PRO A 94 6.12 16.02 2.63
N ARG A 95 4.99 16.42 2.02
CA ARG A 95 4.09 15.48 1.34
C ARG A 95 4.45 15.36 -0.13
N MET A 96 4.72 14.14 -0.60
CA MET A 96 5.19 13.87 -1.95
C MET A 96 4.42 12.71 -2.58
N GLU A 97 4.13 12.81 -3.88
CA GLU A 97 3.57 11.70 -4.64
C GLU A 97 4.62 10.59 -4.84
N LEU A 98 4.19 9.34 -5.01
CA LEU A 98 5.10 8.20 -5.24
C LEU A 98 6.13 8.47 -6.36
N THR A 99 5.67 9.09 -7.45
CA THR A 99 6.50 9.49 -8.60
C THR A 99 7.57 10.53 -8.26
N GLN A 100 7.38 11.33 -7.21
CA GLN A 100 8.35 12.32 -6.73
C GLN A 100 9.31 11.74 -5.71
N VAL A 101 8.84 10.80 -4.88
CA VAL A 101 9.63 10.10 -3.87
C VAL A 101 10.71 9.23 -4.51
N PHE A 102 10.36 8.60 -5.64
CA PHE A 102 11.26 7.75 -6.41
C PHE A 102 11.57 8.38 -7.77
N PRO A 103 12.35 9.49 -7.84
CA PRO A 103 12.53 10.21 -9.09
C PRO A 103 13.29 9.36 -10.12
N LEU A 104 12.88 9.40 -11.39
CA LEU A 104 13.53 8.66 -12.49
C LEU A 104 15.00 9.02 -12.70
N TYR A 105 15.38 10.23 -12.31
CA TYR A 105 16.72 10.75 -12.51
C TYR A 105 17.26 11.17 -11.14
N PRO A 106 18.50 10.79 -10.75
CA PRO A 106 19.17 11.62 -9.75
C PRO A 106 19.23 13.05 -10.33
N PRO A 107 18.91 14.10 -9.56
CA PRO A 107 19.36 15.42 -9.97
C PRO A 107 20.87 15.31 -10.21
N ALA A 108 21.35 15.85 -11.33
CA ALA A 108 22.73 15.72 -11.81
C ALA A 108 23.82 16.21 -10.82
N ALA A 109 23.44 16.62 -9.61
CA ALA A 109 24.31 17.15 -8.55
C ALA A 109 24.32 16.33 -7.25
N ALA A 110 23.61 15.19 -7.14
CA ALA A 110 23.64 14.39 -5.91
C ALA A 110 24.81 13.41 -5.93
N GLY A 111 25.83 13.69 -5.11
CA GLY A 111 27.03 12.89 -4.91
C GLY A 111 26.77 11.40 -4.63
N GLN A 112 27.75 10.58 -5.01
CA GLN A 112 27.69 9.14 -5.26
C GLN A 112 27.39 8.18 -4.07
N ASN A 113 26.81 8.62 -2.95
CA ASN A 113 26.75 7.78 -1.73
C ASN A 113 25.35 7.25 -1.32
N GLN A 114 24.37 7.15 -2.23
CA GLN A 114 23.10 6.48 -1.91
C GLN A 114 22.81 5.33 -2.91
N ARG A 115 23.37 4.15 -2.64
CA ARG A 115 23.13 2.91 -3.40
C ARG A 115 22.40 1.87 -2.54
N HIS A 116 21.15 2.10 -2.15
CA HIS A 116 20.34 1.02 -1.53
C HIS A 116 18.88 0.91 -2.03
N HIS A 117 18.48 1.69 -3.05
CA HIS A 117 17.18 1.51 -3.72
C HIS A 117 17.40 1.39 -5.23
N GLN A 118 17.78 0.20 -5.70
CA GLN A 118 17.97 -0.03 -7.13
C GLN A 118 16.60 -0.04 -7.83
N LYS A 119 16.41 0.93 -8.71
CA LYS A 119 15.19 1.24 -9.48
C LYS A 119 15.05 0.29 -10.67
N PRO A 120 13.85 0.09 -11.24
CA PRO A 120 13.74 -0.58 -12.53
C PRO A 120 14.36 0.36 -13.59
N ARG A 121 15.26 -0.18 -14.40
CA ARG A 121 16.10 0.62 -15.32
C ARG A 121 15.32 1.15 -16.53
N PHE A 122 14.14 0.59 -16.83
CA PHE A 122 13.27 0.98 -17.96
C PHE A 122 11.89 0.29 -17.87
N PHE A 123 10.92 0.79 -18.65
CA PHE A 123 9.61 0.13 -18.87
C PHE A 123 9.56 -0.51 -20.26
N ILE A 124 8.98 -1.70 -20.38
CA ILE A 124 8.94 -2.46 -21.64
C ILE A 124 7.52 -2.83 -22.07
N LYS A 125 7.37 -3.12 -23.37
CA LYS A 125 6.10 -3.52 -23.97
C LYS A 125 5.75 -4.96 -23.60
N GLY A 126 4.60 -5.16 -22.97
CA GLY A 126 4.06 -6.48 -22.60
C GLY A 126 3.62 -7.34 -23.79
N SER A 127 3.33 -6.76 -24.96
CA SER A 127 2.99 -7.58 -26.14
C SER A 127 4.20 -8.27 -26.81
N SER A 128 5.42 -8.15 -26.27
CA SER A 128 6.67 -8.63 -26.90
C SER A 128 7.17 -9.90 -26.23
N GLN A 129 7.20 -11.03 -26.94
CA GLN A 129 7.75 -12.29 -26.40
C GLN A 129 9.21 -12.14 -25.94
N ARG A 130 10.03 -11.42 -26.71
CA ARG A 130 11.44 -11.17 -26.37
C ARG A 130 11.58 -10.49 -25.00
N ASN A 131 10.71 -9.54 -24.69
CA ASN A 131 10.74 -8.83 -23.42
C ASN A 131 10.40 -9.78 -22.26
N TRP A 132 9.35 -10.60 -22.41
CA TRP A 132 8.99 -11.58 -21.39
C TRP A 132 10.08 -12.64 -21.17
N ASP A 133 10.69 -13.12 -22.25
CA ASP A 133 11.81 -14.04 -22.18
C ASP A 133 13.00 -13.43 -21.43
N GLU A 134 13.39 -12.21 -21.78
CA GLU A 134 14.56 -11.52 -21.22
C GLU A 134 14.42 -11.24 -19.72
N PHE A 135 13.22 -10.84 -19.26
CA PHE A 135 13.02 -10.36 -17.89
C PHE A 135 12.31 -11.33 -16.96
N ILE A 136 11.61 -12.34 -17.49
CA ILE A 136 10.85 -13.29 -16.68
C ILE A 136 11.21 -14.74 -17.04
N TRP A 137 10.98 -15.20 -18.27
CA TRP A 137 11.01 -16.65 -18.54
C TRP A 137 12.39 -17.27 -18.69
N LYS A 138 13.35 -16.54 -19.29
CA LYS A 138 14.72 -17.01 -19.53
C LYS A 138 15.75 -16.28 -18.67
N LYS A 139 15.32 -15.32 -17.86
CA LYS A 139 16.16 -14.61 -16.90
C LYS A 139 16.75 -15.59 -15.89
N GLN A 140 18.02 -15.39 -15.54
CA GLN A 140 18.72 -16.18 -14.51
C GLN A 140 19.33 -15.24 -13.45
N PRO A 141 18.95 -15.37 -12.16
CA PRO A 141 17.85 -16.21 -11.67
C PRO A 141 16.48 -15.71 -12.17
N GLN A 142 15.55 -16.64 -12.37
CA GLN A 142 14.16 -16.32 -12.69
C GLN A 142 13.54 -15.54 -11.52
N PRO A 143 12.75 -14.46 -11.77
CA PRO A 143 12.07 -13.75 -10.70
C PRO A 143 11.13 -14.69 -9.94
N LYS A 144 11.28 -14.76 -8.61
CA LYS A 144 10.35 -15.49 -7.74
C LYS A 144 9.13 -14.67 -7.33
N ILE A 145 9.20 -13.36 -7.56
CA ILE A 145 8.16 -12.44 -7.19
C ILE A 145 8.07 -11.28 -8.17
N VAL A 146 6.85 -10.80 -8.36
CA VAL A 146 6.55 -9.60 -9.14
C VAL A 146 5.51 -8.74 -8.40
N GLY A 147 5.64 -7.42 -8.52
CA GLY A 147 4.57 -6.49 -8.15
C GLY A 147 3.61 -6.32 -9.32
N VAL A 148 2.30 -6.27 -9.06
CA VAL A 148 1.27 -6.15 -10.10
C VAL A 148 0.31 -5.04 -9.72
N ASP A 149 -0.07 -4.26 -10.73
CA ASP A 149 -1.06 -3.18 -10.64
C ASP A 149 -1.85 -3.07 -11.95
N CYS A 150 -3.02 -2.44 -11.94
CA CYS A 150 -3.88 -2.26 -13.11
C CYS A 150 -4.50 -0.87 -13.20
N GLU A 151 -4.72 -0.38 -14.41
CA GLU A 151 -5.48 0.85 -14.67
C GLU A 151 -6.68 0.60 -15.57
N GLY A 152 -7.80 1.27 -15.29
CA GLY A 152 -9.09 1.01 -15.95
C GLY A 152 -9.56 -0.42 -15.69
N ASN A 153 -9.79 -0.74 -14.41
CA ASN A 153 -9.89 -2.08 -13.83
C ASN A 153 -11.28 -2.37 -13.21
N GLN A 154 -12.34 -1.68 -13.65
CA GLN A 154 -13.71 -1.99 -13.26
C GLN A 154 -14.28 -3.22 -13.98
N SER A 155 -13.64 -3.66 -15.06
CA SER A 155 -14.04 -4.79 -15.89
C SER A 155 -12.85 -5.68 -16.27
N TYR A 156 -13.13 -6.92 -16.69
CA TYR A 156 -12.13 -7.81 -17.28
C TYR A 156 -12.12 -7.65 -18.82
N PRO A 157 -10.93 -7.56 -19.45
CA PRO A 157 -9.63 -7.28 -18.83
C PRO A 157 -9.46 -5.77 -18.53
N PRO A 158 -8.50 -5.36 -17.70
CA PRO A 158 -8.24 -3.94 -17.48
C PRO A 158 -7.69 -3.27 -18.73
N VAL A 159 -7.65 -1.93 -18.78
CA VAL A 159 -7.07 -1.18 -19.91
C VAL A 159 -5.55 -1.35 -19.97
N LEU A 160 -4.88 -1.31 -18.82
CA LEU A 160 -3.43 -1.47 -18.68
C LEU A 160 -3.12 -2.38 -17.48
N VAL A 161 -2.13 -3.26 -17.66
CA VAL A 161 -1.55 -4.07 -16.58
C VAL A 161 -0.07 -3.72 -16.45
N GLN A 162 0.39 -3.59 -15.22
CA GLN A 162 1.78 -3.29 -14.88
C GLN A 162 2.37 -4.43 -14.07
N VAL A 163 3.50 -4.97 -14.50
CA VAL A 163 4.22 -6.05 -13.80
C VAL A 163 5.64 -5.61 -13.53
N ALA A 164 5.98 -5.41 -12.27
CA ALA A 164 7.30 -5.01 -11.83
C ALA A 164 8.13 -6.23 -11.42
N THR A 165 9.36 -6.28 -11.95
CA THR A 165 10.48 -7.04 -11.40
C THR A 165 11.47 -6.06 -10.78
N ASP A 166 12.60 -6.55 -10.26
CA ASP A 166 13.68 -5.68 -9.81
C ASP A 166 14.34 -4.87 -10.94
N ASP A 167 14.33 -5.39 -12.17
CA ASP A 167 15.08 -4.78 -13.28
C ASP A 167 14.22 -3.92 -14.19
N CYS A 168 12.93 -4.25 -14.32
CA CYS A 168 12.04 -3.59 -15.26
C CYS A 168 10.58 -3.59 -14.80
N VAL A 169 9.78 -2.74 -15.43
CA VAL A 169 8.32 -2.84 -15.38
C VAL A 169 7.77 -3.13 -16.78
N ILE A 170 7.00 -4.20 -16.90
CA ILE A 170 6.27 -4.56 -18.10
C ILE A 170 4.95 -3.81 -18.09
N LEU A 171 4.67 -3.07 -19.16
CA LEU A 171 3.40 -2.39 -19.39
C LEU A 171 2.64 -3.12 -20.51
N GLU A 172 1.52 -3.75 -20.17
CA GLU A 172 0.67 -4.46 -21.10
C GLU A 172 -0.64 -3.72 -21.33
N ILE A 173 -0.87 -3.30 -22.57
CA ILE A 173 -2.11 -2.66 -23.02
C ILE A 173 -2.98 -3.73 -23.67
N THR A 174 -4.15 -4.01 -23.11
CA THR A 174 -4.95 -5.21 -23.44
C THR A 174 -5.63 -5.14 -24.82
N SER A 175 -5.98 -3.94 -25.27
CA SER A 175 -6.46 -3.68 -26.64
C SER A 175 -5.44 -4.04 -27.72
N MET A 176 -4.14 -4.08 -27.41
CA MET A 176 -3.12 -4.57 -28.34
C MET A 176 -3.19 -6.09 -28.57
N ASN A 177 -3.95 -6.80 -27.73
CA ASN A 177 -4.14 -8.25 -27.79
C ASN A 177 -5.62 -8.59 -28.08
N GLY A 178 -6.34 -7.73 -28.78
CA GLY A 178 -7.76 -7.95 -29.08
C GLY A 178 -8.67 -7.80 -27.84
N ASN A 179 -8.34 -6.85 -26.95
CA ASN A 179 -9.01 -6.64 -25.66
C ASN A 179 -8.98 -7.88 -24.77
N GLN A 180 -7.80 -8.51 -24.67
CA GLN A 180 -7.54 -9.67 -23.82
C GLN A 180 -6.17 -9.54 -23.15
N LEU A 181 -5.94 -10.33 -22.11
CA LEU A 181 -4.59 -10.53 -21.57
C LEU A 181 -3.75 -11.32 -22.58
N SER A 182 -2.48 -10.97 -22.74
CA SER A 182 -1.55 -11.72 -23.57
C SER A 182 -1.33 -13.14 -23.02
N HIS A 183 -0.89 -14.07 -23.87
CA HIS A 183 -0.55 -15.42 -23.41
C HIS A 183 0.50 -15.42 -22.29
N ASN A 184 1.49 -14.51 -22.34
CA ASN A 184 2.49 -14.40 -21.29
C ASN A 184 1.91 -13.86 -19.98
N MET A 185 1.00 -12.88 -20.03
CA MET A 185 0.32 -12.40 -18.83
C MET A 185 -0.52 -13.51 -18.20
N GLN A 186 -1.32 -14.22 -19.01
CA GLN A 186 -2.11 -15.37 -18.53
C GLN A 186 -1.21 -16.45 -17.91
N ARG A 187 -0.08 -16.76 -18.56
CA ARG A 187 0.92 -17.70 -18.03
C ARG A 187 1.48 -17.23 -16.69
N LEU A 188 1.87 -15.96 -16.56
CA LEU A 188 2.37 -15.39 -15.30
C LEU A 188 1.34 -15.48 -14.17
N LEU A 189 0.10 -15.09 -14.46
CA LEU A 189 -0.98 -15.13 -13.48
C LEU A 189 -1.26 -16.55 -12.99
N ALA A 190 -1.17 -17.55 -13.88
CA ALA A 190 -1.34 -18.97 -13.56
C ALA A 190 -0.11 -19.63 -12.91
N ASP A 191 1.09 -19.06 -13.05
CA ASP A 191 2.33 -19.66 -12.55
C ASP A 191 2.49 -19.47 -11.04
N ASN A 192 2.23 -20.51 -10.26
CA ASN A 192 2.34 -20.48 -8.80
C ASN A 192 3.79 -20.46 -8.29
N SER A 193 4.79 -20.68 -9.15
CA SER A 193 6.21 -20.57 -8.77
C SER A 193 6.70 -19.13 -8.70
N ILE A 194 5.93 -18.19 -9.27
CA ILE A 194 6.14 -16.76 -9.18
C ILE A 194 5.01 -16.16 -8.33
N ARG A 195 5.37 -15.48 -7.25
CA ARG A 195 4.42 -14.76 -6.40
C ARG A 195 4.03 -13.44 -7.06
N LYS A 196 2.73 -13.15 -7.13
CA LYS A 196 2.19 -11.87 -7.63
C LYS A 196 1.69 -11.07 -6.45
N VAL A 197 2.28 -9.91 -6.22
CA VAL A 197 1.92 -9.03 -5.11
C VAL A 197 1.12 -7.85 -5.61
N PHE A 198 -0.01 -7.59 -4.96
CA PHE A 198 -0.94 -6.50 -5.26
C PHE A 198 -1.04 -5.55 -4.07
N CYS A 199 -1.35 -4.28 -4.32
CA CYS A 199 -1.85 -3.36 -3.30
C CYS A 199 -3.34 -3.03 -3.56
N ASP A 200 -4.14 -4.07 -3.68
CA ASP A 200 -5.48 -4.01 -4.27
C ASP A 200 -6.51 -4.17 -3.16
N ASN A 201 -6.81 -3.02 -2.53
CA ASN A 201 -7.69 -2.77 -1.39
C ASN A 201 -8.90 -3.72 -1.20
N PHE A 202 -9.73 -3.53 -0.16
CA PHE A 202 -10.83 -4.46 0.13
C PHE A 202 -11.86 -4.70 -1.01
N SER A 203 -11.92 -3.88 -2.07
CA SER A 203 -12.79 -4.13 -3.22
C SER A 203 -12.21 -5.09 -4.26
N HIS A 204 -10.91 -5.35 -4.21
CA HIS A 204 -10.18 -6.30 -5.06
C HIS A 204 -10.36 -6.05 -6.57
N HIS A 205 -10.31 -4.79 -7.01
CA HIS A 205 -10.55 -4.43 -8.41
C HIS A 205 -9.48 -4.99 -9.34
N ASP A 206 -8.20 -4.90 -8.99
CA ASP A 206 -7.12 -5.40 -9.83
C ASP A 206 -7.25 -6.92 -10.00
N LYS A 207 -7.36 -7.64 -8.88
CA LYS A 207 -7.51 -9.11 -8.88
C LYS A 207 -8.76 -9.56 -9.66
N LYS A 208 -9.89 -8.84 -9.54
CA LYS A 208 -11.10 -9.12 -10.33
C LYS A 208 -10.89 -8.86 -11.82
N SER A 209 -10.33 -7.70 -12.19
CA SER A 209 -10.09 -7.32 -13.58
C SER A 209 -9.10 -8.26 -14.29
N LEU A 210 -8.24 -8.95 -13.54
CA LEU A 210 -7.32 -9.95 -14.07
C LEU A 210 -7.91 -11.37 -14.09
N GLY A 211 -9.16 -11.56 -13.66
CA GLY A 211 -9.82 -12.86 -13.62
C GLY A 211 -9.28 -13.81 -12.54
N LEU A 212 -8.55 -13.29 -11.54
CA LEU A 212 -8.00 -14.10 -10.44
C LEU A 212 -9.07 -14.48 -9.41
N LEU A 213 -10.15 -13.71 -9.35
CA LEU A 213 -11.32 -13.96 -8.52
C LEU A 213 -12.44 -14.42 -9.44
N HIS A 214 -12.84 -15.69 -9.33
CA HIS A 214 -13.91 -16.23 -10.17
C HIS A 214 -15.22 -15.54 -9.80
N ALA A 215 -15.89 -14.96 -10.80
CA ALA A 215 -17.29 -14.58 -10.67
C ALA A 215 -18.11 -15.88 -10.62
N HIS A 216 -18.80 -16.12 -9.50
CA HIS A 216 -19.70 -17.25 -9.24
C HIS A 216 -19.07 -18.63 -8.98
N ASN A 217 -19.02 -19.03 -7.70
CA ASN A 217 -19.78 -20.17 -7.17
C ASN A 217 -19.47 -20.57 -5.73
N ASP A 218 -18.60 -19.85 -5.03
CA ASP A 218 -18.38 -20.11 -3.60
C ASP A 218 -19.02 -19.01 -2.76
N ASN A 219 -20.26 -19.28 -2.31
CA ASN A 219 -20.82 -18.69 -1.08
C ASN A 219 -20.02 -19.09 0.18
N THR A 220 -18.92 -19.84 -0.01
CA THR A 220 -17.95 -20.23 0.99
C THR A 220 -16.76 -19.25 0.95
N ASN A 221 -16.82 -18.30 1.87
CA ASN A 221 -15.68 -17.58 2.44
C ASN A 221 -15.00 -16.51 1.55
N ASN A 222 -15.46 -15.28 1.74
CA ASN A 222 -14.70 -14.02 1.66
C ASN A 222 -13.43 -13.98 2.56
N ASN A 223 -12.86 -15.14 2.89
CA ASN A 223 -11.82 -15.36 3.89
C ASN A 223 -10.57 -16.02 3.27
N LYS A 224 -10.33 -15.78 1.98
CA LYS A 224 -9.07 -16.21 1.36
C LYS A 224 -7.97 -15.34 1.94
N ASP A 225 -7.10 -15.96 2.72
CA ASP A 225 -5.93 -15.28 3.29
C ASP A 225 -4.93 -14.96 2.16
N TYR A 226 -4.88 -13.69 1.77
CA TYR A 226 -3.92 -13.17 0.79
C TYR A 226 -2.61 -12.70 1.43
N SER A 227 -2.31 -13.06 2.68
CA SER A 227 -1.00 -12.77 3.27
C SER A 227 0.11 -13.70 2.74
N THR A 228 -0.25 -14.88 2.22
CA THR A 228 0.70 -15.90 1.76
C THR A 228 0.28 -16.53 0.43
N GLY A 229 1.13 -17.40 -0.14
CA GLY A 229 0.85 -18.12 -1.38
C GLY A 229 1.27 -17.38 -2.65
N PRO A 230 0.72 -17.79 -3.82
CA PRO A 230 1.14 -17.27 -5.13
C PRO A 230 0.49 -15.92 -5.47
N ILE A 231 -0.61 -15.54 -4.83
CA ILE A 231 -1.25 -14.23 -4.94
C ILE A 231 -1.24 -13.61 -3.54
N VAL A 232 -0.53 -12.48 -3.38
CA VAL A 232 -0.43 -11.78 -2.11
C VAL A 232 -1.01 -10.39 -2.23
N ASP A 233 -1.72 -9.96 -1.19
CA ASP A 233 -2.27 -8.62 -1.05
C ASP A 233 -1.54 -7.88 0.08
N LEU A 234 -0.94 -6.74 -0.25
CA LEU A 234 -0.17 -5.94 0.70
C LEU A 234 -1.00 -5.42 1.87
N GLU A 235 -2.28 -5.12 1.70
CA GLU A 235 -3.12 -4.66 2.81
C GLU A 235 -3.31 -5.76 3.84
N VAL A 236 -3.50 -7.00 3.36
CA VAL A 236 -3.63 -8.18 4.20
C VAL A 236 -2.29 -8.53 4.84
N LEU A 237 -1.22 -8.63 4.05
CA LEU A 237 0.13 -8.90 4.54
C LEU A 237 0.57 -7.88 5.60
N ALA A 238 0.36 -6.58 5.34
CA ALA A 238 0.76 -5.50 6.24
C ALA A 238 -0.02 -5.50 7.56
N SER A 239 -1.20 -6.12 7.63
CA SER A 239 -2.00 -6.17 8.85
C SER A 239 -1.30 -6.88 10.01
N HIS A 240 -0.37 -7.80 9.70
CA HIS A 240 0.41 -8.51 10.71
C HIS A 240 1.51 -7.62 11.32
N PRO A 241 2.52 -7.13 10.57
CA PRO A 241 3.59 -6.32 11.14
C PRO A 241 3.23 -4.86 11.42
N LEU A 242 2.19 -4.30 10.78
CA LEU A 242 1.75 -2.92 11.03
C LEU A 242 0.46 -2.83 11.85
N GLY A 243 -0.09 -3.98 12.26
CA GLY A 243 -1.36 -4.09 12.96
C GLY A 243 -2.60 -3.81 12.08
N PRO A 244 -3.79 -4.17 12.57
CA PRO A 244 -5.03 -4.09 11.83
C PRO A 244 -5.52 -2.64 11.68
N VAL A 245 -6.25 -2.38 10.60
CA VAL A 245 -6.89 -1.08 10.31
C VAL A 245 -8.33 -1.29 9.86
N LYS A 246 -9.20 -0.31 10.17
CA LYS A 246 -10.61 -0.34 9.74
C LYS A 246 -10.81 0.05 8.28
N VAL A 247 -9.83 0.74 7.71
CA VAL A 247 -9.84 1.27 6.34
C VAL A 247 -8.51 0.90 5.71
N PRO A 248 -8.47 0.46 4.44
CA PRO A 248 -7.22 0.17 3.74
C PRO A 248 -6.25 1.34 3.84
N ARG A 249 -4.97 1.04 4.06
CA ARG A 249 -3.92 2.07 4.15
C ARG A 249 -3.73 2.75 2.79
N GLY A 250 -3.80 1.97 1.72
CA GLY A 250 -3.33 2.29 0.38
C GLY A 250 -1.80 2.21 0.31
N LEU A 251 -1.30 2.03 -0.92
CA LEU A 251 0.13 1.87 -1.20
C LEU A 251 0.98 3.00 -0.58
N SER A 252 0.54 4.26 -0.72
CA SER A 252 1.29 5.41 -0.20
C SER A 252 1.50 5.38 1.32
N ARG A 253 0.48 4.97 2.09
CA ARG A 253 0.62 4.86 3.55
C ARG A 253 1.47 3.67 3.93
N ILE A 254 1.32 2.53 3.24
CA ILE A 254 2.20 1.36 3.47
C ILE A 254 3.66 1.75 3.23
N ILE A 255 3.98 2.40 2.11
CA ILE A 255 5.34 2.89 1.82
C ILE A 255 5.86 3.81 2.93
N THR A 256 5.04 4.75 3.41
CA THR A 256 5.42 5.68 4.49
C THR A 256 5.79 4.95 5.79
N LEU A 257 5.18 3.79 6.05
CA LEU A 257 5.39 3.00 7.28
C LEU A 257 6.57 2.04 7.17
N VAL A 258 6.85 1.49 5.98
CA VAL A 258 7.88 0.47 5.75
C VAL A 258 9.20 1.04 5.20
N MET A 259 9.20 2.33 4.83
CA MET A 259 10.38 3.06 4.36
C MET A 259 10.49 4.44 5.06
N PRO A 260 10.59 4.50 6.40
CA PRO A 260 10.67 5.76 7.14
C PRO A 260 11.91 6.59 6.78
N GLU A 261 12.98 5.96 6.29
CA GLU A 261 14.22 6.62 5.86
C GLU A 261 14.02 7.56 4.65
N LEU A 262 12.89 7.47 3.96
CA LEU A 262 12.54 8.42 2.89
C LEU A 262 12.33 9.84 3.44
N GLY A 263 12.04 10.00 4.74
CA GLY A 263 11.90 11.31 5.39
C GLY A 263 10.72 12.15 4.87
N VAL A 264 9.73 11.50 4.26
CA VAL A 264 8.56 12.15 3.63
C VAL A 264 7.28 11.40 3.98
N VAL A 265 6.14 12.11 3.89
CA VAL A 265 4.82 11.46 3.92
C VAL A 265 4.36 11.24 2.49
N VAL A 266 4.27 9.99 2.07
CA VAL A 266 3.84 9.67 0.71
C VAL A 266 2.33 9.82 0.60
N GLY A 267 1.89 10.56 -0.40
CA GLY A 267 0.49 10.79 -0.66
C GLY A 267 0.29 11.98 -1.58
N LYS A 268 -0.98 12.26 -1.90
CA LYS A 268 -1.29 13.40 -2.76
C LYS A 268 -0.91 14.70 -2.04
N PRO A 269 -0.10 15.59 -2.65
CA PRO A 269 0.18 16.89 -2.07
C PRO A 269 -1.15 17.65 -1.93
N PRO A 270 -1.30 18.47 -0.87
CA PRO A 270 -2.48 19.30 -0.72
C PRO A 270 -2.59 20.24 -1.94
N ASN A 271 -3.61 20.01 -2.77
CA ASN A 271 -3.86 20.78 -3.98
C ASN A 271 -4.00 22.27 -3.64
N LYS A 272 -3.08 23.13 -4.09
CA LYS A 272 -3.33 24.58 -4.16
C LYS A 272 -4.09 24.99 -5.43
N THR A 273 -4.21 24.12 -6.43
CA THR A 273 -4.70 24.49 -7.78
C THR A 273 -5.82 23.62 -8.35
N GLY A 274 -6.37 22.65 -7.60
CA GLY A 274 -7.61 21.93 -7.95
C GLY A 274 -7.60 21.09 -9.25
N LYS A 275 -6.53 21.14 -10.05
CA LYS A 275 -6.39 20.31 -11.25
C LYS A 275 -5.95 18.92 -10.83
N ARG A 276 -6.94 18.04 -10.63
CA ARG A 276 -6.79 16.58 -10.68
C ARG A 276 -5.79 16.27 -11.81
N MET A 277 -4.80 15.40 -11.58
CA MET A 277 -4.07 14.83 -12.71
C MET A 277 -5.11 14.29 -13.68
N LYS A 278 -5.22 14.88 -14.87
CA LYS A 278 -6.17 14.47 -15.91
C LYS A 278 -5.92 13.02 -16.36
N ASP A 279 -4.77 12.47 -15.97
CA ASP A 279 -4.16 11.25 -16.49
C ASP A 279 -4.85 9.98 -15.96
N VAL A 280 -5.18 9.89 -14.65
CA VAL A 280 -5.93 8.72 -14.10
C VAL A 280 -7.34 8.65 -14.69
N GLY A 281 -7.96 9.81 -14.94
CA GLY A 281 -9.27 9.85 -15.58
C GLY A 281 -9.29 9.26 -16.98
N ARG A 282 -8.14 9.23 -17.68
CA ARG A 282 -8.06 8.73 -19.06
C ARG A 282 -8.32 7.23 -19.13
N PHE A 283 -7.70 6.42 -18.27
CA PHE A 283 -7.92 4.96 -18.28
C PHE A 283 -9.37 4.61 -17.97
N THR A 284 -10.00 5.28 -16.99
CA THR A 284 -11.43 5.14 -16.72
C THR A 284 -12.31 5.58 -17.89
N MET A 285 -11.96 6.68 -18.59
CA MET A 285 -12.72 7.10 -19.77
C MET A 285 -12.62 6.10 -20.92
N ILE A 286 -11.45 5.47 -21.10
CA ILE A 286 -11.24 4.42 -22.10
C ILE A 286 -12.11 3.20 -21.77
N GLU A 287 -12.05 2.74 -20.51
CA GLU A 287 -12.86 1.63 -20.04
C GLU A 287 -14.36 1.87 -20.25
N GLN A 288 -14.84 3.10 -20.02
CA GLN A 288 -16.23 3.49 -20.25
C GLN A 288 -16.60 3.71 -21.73
N GLY A 289 -15.67 3.51 -22.67
CA GLY A 289 -15.88 3.77 -24.10
C GLY A 289 -16.03 5.26 -24.45
N LYS A 290 -15.67 6.16 -23.53
CA LYS A 290 -15.75 7.62 -23.70
C LYS A 290 -14.47 8.24 -24.26
N ALA A 291 -13.40 7.46 -24.37
CA ALA A 291 -12.13 7.83 -24.98
C ALA A 291 -11.63 6.68 -25.89
N PRO A 292 -10.85 6.99 -26.94
CA PRO A 292 -10.32 5.96 -27.83
C PRO A 292 -9.35 5.02 -27.09
N PRO A 293 -9.30 3.73 -27.45
CA PRO A 293 -8.40 2.77 -26.82
C PRO A 293 -6.95 3.16 -27.04
N ILE A 294 -6.09 2.85 -26.06
CA ILE A 294 -4.64 2.91 -26.24
C ILE A 294 -4.27 1.76 -27.18
N THR A 295 -3.56 2.03 -28.26
CA THR A 295 -3.15 1.01 -29.25
C THR A 295 -1.66 0.76 -29.24
N SER A 296 -0.90 1.60 -28.54
CA SER A 296 0.54 1.44 -28.37
C SER A 296 1.04 2.14 -27.12
N LEU A 297 2.22 1.73 -26.63
CA LEU A 297 2.90 2.50 -25.58
C LEU A 297 3.21 3.94 -26.02
N ARG A 298 3.26 4.27 -27.32
CA ARG A 298 3.51 5.65 -27.76
C ARG A 298 2.32 6.57 -27.47
N ASP A 299 1.13 6.02 -27.30
CA ASP A 299 -0.10 6.77 -27.02
C ASP A 299 -0.15 7.23 -25.55
N LEU A 300 0.73 6.68 -24.71
CA LEU A 300 0.96 7.10 -23.34
C LEU A 300 2.11 8.12 -23.31
N SER A 301 1.86 9.25 -22.66
CA SER A 301 2.89 10.21 -22.29
C SER A 301 3.93 9.55 -21.37
N HIS A 302 5.11 10.14 -21.32
CA HIS A 302 6.16 9.68 -20.42
C HIS A 302 5.70 9.68 -18.95
N LYS A 303 4.89 10.67 -18.57
CA LYS A 303 4.34 10.78 -17.22
C LYS A 303 3.35 9.67 -16.90
N GLU A 304 2.45 9.31 -17.82
CA GLU A 304 1.50 8.21 -17.66
C GLU A 304 2.22 6.86 -17.51
N LYS A 305 3.22 6.59 -18.36
CA LYS A 305 4.05 5.37 -18.24
C LYS A 305 4.72 5.28 -16.89
N PHE A 306 5.29 6.38 -16.45
CA PHE A 306 6.03 6.42 -15.20
C PHE A 306 5.12 6.25 -14.00
N TYR A 307 3.99 6.95 -13.98
CA TYR A 307 2.96 6.80 -12.96
C TYR A 307 2.52 5.34 -12.84
N ALA A 308 2.08 4.74 -13.96
CA ALA A 308 1.62 3.36 -13.98
C ALA A 308 2.70 2.36 -13.54
N ALA A 309 3.94 2.57 -13.97
CA ALA A 309 5.04 1.69 -13.60
C ALA A 309 5.46 1.83 -12.13
N MET A 310 5.30 3.03 -11.55
CA MET A 310 5.68 3.30 -10.17
C MET A 310 4.81 2.53 -9.19
N ASP A 311 3.51 2.40 -9.44
CA ASP A 311 2.60 1.72 -8.51
C ASP A 311 2.91 0.22 -8.40
N ALA A 312 3.13 -0.48 -9.51
CA ALA A 312 3.57 -1.89 -9.49
C ALA A 312 4.95 -2.07 -8.84
N TRP A 313 5.91 -1.17 -9.13
CA TRP A 313 7.25 -1.28 -8.54
C TRP A 313 7.26 -0.96 -7.05
N ALA A 314 6.60 0.11 -6.62
CA ALA A 314 6.46 0.46 -5.21
C ALA A 314 5.73 -0.65 -4.44
N THR A 315 4.75 -1.31 -5.06
CA THR A 315 4.12 -2.52 -4.51
C THR A 315 5.15 -3.62 -4.25
N LEU A 316 6.01 -3.93 -5.22
CA LEU A 316 7.10 -4.91 -5.05
C LEU A 316 8.08 -4.50 -3.94
N GLN A 317 8.47 -3.22 -3.88
CA GLN A 317 9.42 -2.75 -2.86
C GLN A 317 8.82 -2.77 -1.45
N ALA A 318 7.55 -2.38 -1.31
CA ALA A 318 6.82 -2.46 -0.04
C ALA A 318 6.76 -3.91 0.46
N TYR A 319 6.47 -4.85 -0.43
CA TYR A 319 6.51 -6.28 -0.10
C TYR A 319 7.86 -6.69 0.49
N LYS A 320 8.95 -6.41 -0.23
CA LYS A 320 10.31 -6.81 0.18
C LYS A 320 10.72 -6.23 1.52
N ARG A 321 10.21 -5.03 1.85
CA ARG A 321 10.40 -4.44 3.18
C ARG A 321 9.59 -5.15 4.26
N LEU A 322 8.34 -5.50 3.98
CA LEU A 322 7.47 -6.18 4.94
C LEU A 322 7.96 -7.60 5.29
N VAL A 323 8.53 -8.33 4.33
CA VAL A 323 8.97 -9.72 4.56
C VAL A 323 10.45 -9.85 4.95
N GLY A 324 11.21 -8.75 4.94
CA GLY A 324 12.67 -8.77 5.08
C GLY A 324 13.35 -9.15 3.75
N SER A 325 14.51 -8.56 3.46
CA SER A 325 15.17 -8.66 2.14
C SER A 325 15.86 -10.00 1.85
N GLU A 326 15.44 -11.09 2.47
CA GLU A 326 16.05 -12.42 2.35
C GLU A 326 15.03 -13.45 1.80
N GLU A 327 14.70 -13.32 0.51
CA GLU A 327 14.29 -14.43 -0.38
C GLU A 327 14.98 -14.28 -1.74
#